data_AF-A0A920BF43-F1
#
_entry.id   AF-A0A920BF43-F1
#
_cell.length_a   1.000
_cell.length_b   1.000
_cell.length_c   1.000
_cell.angle_alpha   90.00
_cell.angle_beta   90.00
_cell.angle_gamma   90.00
#
_symmetry.space_group_name_H-M   'P 1'
#
loop_
_entity.id
_entity.type
_entity.pdbx_description
1 polymer ?
#
loop_
_entity_poly.entity_id
_entity_poly.type
_entity_poly.pdbx_seq_one_letter_code
_entity_poly.pdbx_strand_id
1 'polypeptide(L)'
;MKEREELYEIICQEALAVSTVSMSAELVDRLNVLQASLQGMKKAVERLNPKADYALIDGNRYPEMKLPGEALVKGDSRSASIAAASIVGKVVRDRVMQGMECLYPGWGFERHKGYPTQEHREILQKRKPSMIHRHSFQYVGNSEDLIQPSLF
;
A
#
# COMPACT_ATOMS: atom_id res chain seq x y z
N MET A 1 3.46 10.98 -13.99
CA MET A 1 4.02 11.12 -12.63
C MET A 1 3.86 12.56 -12.14
N LYS A 2 4.34 13.55 -12.89
CA LYS A 2 4.27 14.98 -12.53
C LYS A 2 2.88 15.48 -12.12
N GLU A 3 1.86 15.19 -12.92
CA GLU A 3 0.47 15.60 -12.65
C GLU A 3 -0.08 15.06 -11.30
N ARG A 4 0.30 13.85 -10.88
CA ARG A 4 -0.16 13.29 -9.59
C ARG A 4 0.53 13.93 -8.40
N GLU A 5 1.80 14.31 -8.54
CA GLU A 5 2.54 15.01 -7.48
C GLU A 5 2.00 16.44 -7.30
N GLU A 6 1.70 17.13 -8.41
CA GLU A 6 1.05 18.46 -8.39
C GLU A 6 -0.34 18.38 -7.74
N LEU A 7 -1.16 17.41 -8.13
CA LEU A 7 -2.47 17.19 -7.51
C LEU A 7 -2.37 16.80 -6.04
N TYR A 8 -1.36 16.03 -5.65
CA TYR A 8 -1.12 15.71 -4.24
C TYR A 8 -0.89 16.97 -3.41
N GLU A 9 -0.07 17.91 -3.90
CA GLU A 9 0.19 19.18 -3.21
C GLU A 9 -1.10 19.99 -3.04
N ILE A 10 -1.89 20.12 -4.11
CA ILE A 10 -3.18 20.80 -4.08
C ILE A 10 -4.13 20.14 -3.08
N ILE A 11 -4.26 18.80 -3.10
CA ILE A 11 -5.14 18.07 -2.17
C ILE A 11 -4.69 18.30 -0.73
N CYS A 12 -3.39 18.24 -0.44
CA CYS A 12 -2.88 18.44 0.92
C CYS A 12 -3.04 19.88 1.42
N GLN A 13 -3.09 20.88 0.53
CA GLN A 13 -3.32 22.28 0.88
C GLN A 13 -4.81 22.59 1.09
N GLU A 14 -5.67 22.05 0.23
CA GLU A 14 -7.09 22.43 0.16
C GLU A 14 -8.02 21.51 0.95
N ALA A 15 -7.64 20.25 1.17
CA ALA A 15 -8.49 19.33 1.92
C ALA A 15 -8.55 19.68 3.41
N LEU A 16 -9.76 19.62 3.99
CA LEU A 16 -9.98 19.89 5.42
C LEU A 16 -9.12 19.01 6.34
N ALA A 17 -8.90 17.75 5.95
CA ALA A 17 -8.07 16.81 6.66
C ALA A 17 -7.53 15.74 5.71
N VAL A 18 -6.28 15.35 5.90
CA VAL A 18 -5.66 14.22 5.20
C VAL A 18 -4.98 13.32 6.23
N SER A 19 -5.16 12.01 6.08
CA SER A 19 -4.56 11.00 6.96
C SER A 19 -4.10 9.81 6.13
N THR A 20 -2.93 9.28 6.44
CA THR A 20 -2.38 8.08 5.81
C THR A 20 -1.91 7.09 6.86
N VAL A 21 -2.04 5.80 6.55
CA VAL A 21 -1.63 4.69 7.40
C VAL A 21 -0.92 3.65 6.54
N SER A 22 0.25 3.23 6.98
CA SER A 22 0.96 2.11 6.39
C SER A 22 0.71 0.83 7.19
N MET A 23 0.51 -0.28 6.49
CA MET A 23 0.41 -1.61 7.07
C MET A 23 1.67 -2.39 6.68
N SER A 24 2.42 -2.88 7.67
CA SER A 24 3.67 -3.59 7.43
C SER A 24 3.45 -4.88 6.64
N ALA A 25 4.50 -5.34 5.95
CA ALA A 25 4.45 -6.61 5.24
C ALA A 25 4.11 -7.78 6.19
N GLU A 26 4.68 -7.78 7.40
CA GLU A 26 4.37 -8.75 8.46
C GLU A 26 2.87 -8.75 8.84
N LEU A 27 2.25 -7.57 9.01
CA LEU A 27 0.81 -7.49 9.30
C LEU A 27 -0.03 -7.98 8.13
N VAL A 28 0.39 -7.70 6.89
CA VAL A 28 -0.27 -8.20 5.69
C VAL A 28 -0.18 -9.73 5.62
N ASP A 29 0.98 -10.30 5.91
CA ASP A 29 1.18 -11.76 5.93
C ASP A 29 0.32 -12.42 7.01
N ARG A 30 0.20 -11.80 8.19
CA ARG A 30 -0.61 -12.31 9.31
C ARG A 30 -2.12 -12.25 9.06
N LEU A 31 -2.60 -11.16 8.44
CA LEU A 31 -4.03 -10.89 8.31
C LEU A 31 -4.62 -11.26 6.96
N ASN A 32 -3.78 -11.41 5.92
CA ASN A 32 -4.07 -11.27 4.49
C ASN A 32 -4.23 -9.82 4.01
N VAL A 33 -4.03 -9.61 2.70
CA VAL A 33 -4.03 -8.29 2.07
C VAL A 33 -5.36 -7.55 2.18
N LEU A 34 -6.48 -8.26 2.16
CA LEU A 34 -7.81 -7.65 2.23
C LEU A 34 -8.08 -7.11 3.64
N GLN A 35 -7.85 -7.93 4.66
CA GLN A 35 -8.08 -7.53 6.05
C GLN A 35 -7.08 -6.45 6.49
N ALA A 36 -5.82 -6.54 6.07
CA ALA A 36 -4.84 -5.49 6.33
C ALA A 36 -5.27 -4.16 5.67
N SER A 37 -5.79 -4.20 4.44
CA SER A 37 -6.29 -3.00 3.76
C SER A 37 -7.50 -2.40 4.46
N LEU A 38 -8.49 -3.21 4.87
CA LEU A 38 -9.66 -2.75 5.63
C LEU A 38 -9.27 -2.12 6.98
N GLN A 39 -8.34 -2.73 7.70
CA GLN A 39 -7.81 -2.15 8.95
C GLN A 39 -7.04 -0.84 8.69
N GLY A 40 -6.24 -0.78 7.64
CA GLY A 40 -5.53 0.44 7.24
C GLY A 40 -6.49 1.59 6.93
N MET A 41 -7.55 1.31 6.15
CA MET A 41 -8.59 2.28 5.81
C MET A 41 -9.32 2.78 7.06
N LYS A 42 -9.76 1.87 7.94
CA LYS A 42 -10.37 2.23 9.23
C LYS A 42 -9.46 3.17 10.04
N LYS A 43 -8.19 2.79 10.24
CA LYS A 43 -7.23 3.60 10.99
C LYS A 43 -6.99 4.96 10.35
N ALA A 44 -6.97 5.05 9.02
CA ALA A 44 -6.78 6.31 8.31
C ALA A 44 -7.96 7.26 8.58
N VAL A 45 -9.19 6.75 8.47
CA VAL A 45 -10.42 7.51 8.77
C VAL A 45 -10.47 7.92 10.24
N GLU A 46 -10.20 7.00 11.17
CA GLU A 46 -10.20 7.29 12.61
C GLU A 46 -9.15 8.34 13.03
N ARG A 47 -8.07 8.51 12.25
CA ARG A 47 -7.02 9.51 12.47
C ARG A 47 -7.32 10.88 11.87
N LEU A 48 -8.36 11.02 11.05
CA LEU A 48 -8.73 12.33 10.49
C LEU A 48 -9.03 13.33 11.62
N ASN A 49 -8.60 14.57 11.40
CA ASN A 49 -8.90 15.72 12.23
C ASN A 49 -9.06 16.96 11.34
N PRO A 50 -10.25 17.58 11.24
CA PRO A 50 -11.51 17.18 11.89
C PRO A 50 -12.00 15.77 11.53
N LYS A 51 -12.87 15.20 12.37
CA LYS A 51 -13.49 13.89 12.12
C LYS A 51 -14.46 14.00 10.93
N ALA A 52 -14.52 12.94 10.13
CA ALA A 52 -15.54 12.82 9.10
C ALA A 52 -16.89 12.41 9.71
N ASP A 53 -17.99 12.83 9.09
CA ASP A 53 -19.36 12.43 9.47
C ASP A 53 -19.86 11.22 8.65
N TYR A 54 -19.29 11.00 7.47
CA TYR A 54 -19.63 9.92 6.55
C TYR A 54 -18.39 9.47 5.76
N ALA A 55 -18.23 8.17 5.52
CA ALA A 55 -17.10 7.64 4.74
C ALA A 55 -17.53 6.95 3.44
N LEU A 56 -16.88 7.35 2.34
CA LEU A 56 -16.96 6.67 1.05
C LEU A 56 -15.67 5.86 0.85
N ILE A 57 -15.78 4.55 0.67
CA ILE A 57 -14.63 3.65 0.58
C ILE A 57 -14.61 3.00 -0.81
N ASP A 58 -13.47 3.06 -1.52
CA ASP A 58 -13.34 2.37 -2.80
C ASP A 58 -13.30 0.85 -2.62
N GLY A 59 -14.14 0.14 -3.37
CA GLY A 59 -14.21 -1.31 -3.38
C GLY A 59 -15.59 -1.84 -3.04
N ASN A 60 -15.66 -3.13 -2.71
CA ASN A 60 -16.90 -3.86 -2.46
C ASN A 60 -17.12 -4.22 -0.99
N ARG A 61 -16.28 -3.71 -0.09
CA ARG A 61 -16.35 -3.99 1.35
C ARG A 61 -16.11 -2.72 2.15
N TYR A 62 -17.00 -2.46 3.08
CA TYR A 62 -16.84 -1.38 4.04
C TYR A 62 -16.06 -1.89 5.26
N PRO A 63 -15.06 -1.15 5.77
CA PRO A 63 -14.36 -1.51 7.00
C PRO A 63 -15.30 -1.57 8.20
N GLU A 64 -15.04 -2.47 9.14
CA GLU A 64 -15.83 -2.55 10.38
C GLU A 64 -15.50 -1.36 11.30
N MET A 65 -16.24 -0.26 11.14
CA MET A 65 -16.10 0.97 11.93
C MET A 65 -17.46 1.60 12.25
N LYS A 66 -17.50 2.36 13.36
CA LYS A 66 -18.75 2.99 13.85
C LYS A 66 -19.24 4.15 12.97
N LEU A 67 -18.34 4.74 12.18
CA LEU A 67 -18.67 5.85 11.31
C LEU A 67 -19.63 5.37 10.21
N PRO A 68 -20.76 6.08 9.96
CA PRO A 68 -21.62 5.77 8.83
C PRO A 68 -20.88 5.88 7.50
N GLY A 69 -21.23 5.04 6.53
CA GLY A 69 -20.59 5.06 5.24
C GLY A 69 -21.02 3.93 4.33
N GLU A 70 -20.41 3.89 3.15
CA GLU A 70 -20.65 2.87 2.14
C GLU A 70 -19.38 2.54 1.34
N ALA A 71 -19.38 1.35 0.75
CA ALA A 71 -18.35 0.93 -0.19
C ALA A 71 -18.85 1.14 -1.63
N LEU A 72 -18.05 1.82 -2.44
CA LEU A 72 -18.34 2.14 -3.83
C LEU A 72 -17.38 1.40 -4.75
N VAL A 73 -17.89 0.47 -5.53
CA VAL A 73 -17.11 -0.18 -6.59
C VAL A 73 -16.75 0.86 -7.66
N LYS A 74 -15.46 0.95 -7.99
CA LYS A 74 -14.89 2.00 -8.86
C LYS A 74 -15.22 3.38 -8.30
N GLY A 75 -15.00 3.56 -7.01
CA GLY A 75 -15.33 4.79 -6.30
C GLY A 75 -14.48 5.97 -6.76
N ASP A 76 -13.26 5.71 -7.23
CA ASP A 76 -12.32 6.71 -7.74
C ASP A 76 -12.84 7.45 -8.99
N SER A 77 -13.66 6.81 -9.82
CA SER A 77 -14.31 7.45 -10.97
C SER A 77 -15.66 8.08 -10.64
N ARG A 78 -16.17 7.88 -9.42
CA ARG A 78 -17.52 8.26 -9.01
C ARG A 78 -17.57 9.29 -7.88
N SER A 79 -16.45 9.48 -7.17
CA SER A 79 -16.35 10.38 -6.02
C SER A 79 -15.02 11.11 -6.02
N ALA A 80 -15.07 12.44 -5.97
CA ALA A 80 -13.89 13.30 -5.88
C ALA A 80 -13.08 13.01 -4.60
N SER A 81 -13.74 12.73 -3.48
CA SER A 81 -13.07 12.40 -2.22
C SER A 81 -12.30 11.09 -2.31
N ILE A 82 -12.85 10.09 -3.00
CA ILE A 82 -12.15 8.82 -3.24
C ILE A 82 -10.98 9.04 -4.22
N ALA A 83 -11.19 9.78 -5.31
CA ALA A 83 -10.14 10.10 -6.26
C ALA A 83 -8.95 10.80 -5.57
N ALA A 84 -9.23 11.78 -4.71
CA ALA A 84 -8.23 12.49 -3.93
C ALA A 84 -7.48 11.55 -2.98
N ALA A 85 -8.19 10.69 -2.24
CA ALA A 85 -7.57 9.69 -1.36
C ALA A 85 -6.68 8.70 -2.13
N SER A 86 -7.08 8.27 -3.33
CA SER A 86 -6.31 7.39 -4.20
C SER A 86 -5.01 8.05 -4.68
N ILE A 87 -5.05 9.34 -5.03
CA ILE A 87 -3.85 10.13 -5.37
C ILE A 87 -2.91 10.21 -4.16
N VAL A 88 -3.44 10.61 -3.00
CA VAL A 88 -2.66 10.71 -1.75
C VAL A 88 -1.99 9.38 -1.39
N GLY A 89 -2.75 8.30 -1.37
CA GLY A 89 -2.22 6.97 -1.05
C GLY A 89 -1.14 6.52 -2.04
N LYS A 90 -1.33 6.77 -3.33
CA LYS A 90 -0.35 6.41 -4.37
C LYS A 90 0.96 7.19 -4.24
N VAL A 91 0.88 8.51 -4.09
CA VAL A 91 2.06 9.37 -3.98
C VAL A 91 2.84 9.03 -2.71
N VAL A 92 2.17 8.90 -1.56
CA VAL A 92 2.83 8.52 -0.31
C VAL A 92 3.51 7.16 -0.42
N ARG A 93 2.83 6.15 -0.98
CA ARG A 93 3.41 4.82 -1.20
C ARG A 93 4.65 4.89 -2.10
N ASP A 94 4.57 5.61 -3.21
CA ASP A 94 5.67 5.64 -4.17
C ASP A 94 6.90 6.37 -3.61
N ARG A 95 6.70 7.40 -2.79
CA ARG A 95 7.76 8.09 -2.02
C ARG A 95 8.40 7.16 -0.97
N VAL A 96 7.59 6.40 -0.23
CA VAL A 96 8.10 5.38 0.71
C VAL A 96 8.98 4.38 -0.02
N MET A 97 8.52 3.83 -1.15
CA MET A 97 9.29 2.84 -1.90
C MET A 97 10.56 3.42 -2.54
N GLN A 98 10.59 4.71 -2.88
CA GLN A 98 11.83 5.40 -3.27
C GLN A 98 12.82 5.43 -2.10
N GLY A 99 12.37 5.83 -0.91
CA GLY A 99 13.22 5.83 0.28
C GLY A 99 13.73 4.43 0.69
N MET A 100 12.99 3.37 0.35
CA MET A 100 13.41 2.00 0.62
C MET A 100 14.67 1.59 -0.15
N GLU A 101 14.99 2.22 -1.30
CA GLU A 101 16.24 1.91 -2.02
C GLU A 101 17.47 2.25 -1.16
N CYS A 102 17.41 3.30 -0.35
CA CYS A 102 18.50 3.65 0.57
C CYS A 102 18.71 2.59 1.67
N LEU A 103 17.63 1.95 2.12
CA LEU A 103 17.67 0.92 3.16
C LEU A 103 17.96 -0.49 2.59
N TYR A 104 17.60 -0.72 1.34
CA TYR A 104 17.72 -1.99 0.63
C TYR A 104 18.35 -1.77 -0.76
N PRO A 105 19.63 -1.38 -0.82
CA PRO A 105 20.28 -1.01 -2.07
C PRO A 105 20.35 -2.17 -3.07
N GLY A 106 20.10 -1.85 -4.34
CA GLY A 106 20.11 -2.80 -5.44
C GLY A 106 18.87 -3.70 -5.50
N TRP A 107 17.85 -3.44 -4.69
CA TRP A 107 16.55 -4.10 -4.85
C TRP A 107 15.70 -3.47 -5.93
N GLY A 108 15.94 -2.21 -6.34
CA GLY A 108 15.17 -1.55 -7.41
C GLY A 108 13.82 -1.01 -6.94
N PHE A 109 13.61 -0.86 -5.64
CA PHE A 109 12.33 -0.44 -5.06
C PHE A 109 11.89 0.95 -5.53
N GLU A 110 12.84 1.84 -5.81
CA GLU A 110 12.57 3.15 -6.41
C GLU A 110 11.93 3.05 -7.80
N ARG A 111 12.15 1.97 -8.55
CA ARG A 111 11.64 1.78 -9.92
C ARG A 111 10.34 1.01 -9.91
N HIS A 112 10.38 -0.26 -9.51
CA HIS A 112 9.21 -1.14 -9.57
C HIS A 112 8.29 -1.04 -8.35
N LYS A 113 8.66 -0.27 -7.32
CA LYS A 113 7.81 -0.02 -6.13
C LYS A 113 7.34 -1.29 -5.43
N GLY A 114 8.11 -2.38 -5.51
CA GLY A 114 7.74 -3.70 -4.98
C GLY A 114 6.65 -4.44 -5.76
N TYR A 115 6.18 -3.95 -6.91
CA TYR A 115 5.31 -4.74 -7.80
C TYR A 115 6.09 -5.92 -8.40
N PRO A 116 5.42 -7.04 -8.76
CA PRO A 116 6.06 -8.18 -9.40
C PRO A 116 6.36 -7.86 -10.88
N THR A 117 7.30 -6.94 -11.12
CA THR A 117 7.87 -6.73 -12.45
C THR A 117 8.83 -7.86 -12.79
N GLN A 118 9.23 -7.96 -14.05
CA GLN A 118 10.28 -8.89 -14.46
C GLN A 118 11.57 -8.67 -13.65
N GLU A 119 12.02 -7.41 -13.59
CA GLU A 119 13.18 -6.99 -12.80
C GLU A 119 13.10 -7.46 -11.33
N HIS A 120 11.96 -7.23 -10.67
CA HIS A 120 11.81 -7.61 -9.27
C HIS A 120 11.86 -9.14 -9.06
N ARG A 121 11.23 -9.90 -9.97
CA ARG A 121 11.28 -11.37 -9.94
C ARG A 121 12.70 -11.90 -10.18
N GLU A 122 13.45 -11.31 -11.10
CA GLU A 122 14.84 -11.70 -11.36
C GLU A 122 15.75 -11.44 -10.15
N ILE A 123 15.50 -10.37 -9.38
CA ILE A 123 16.23 -10.11 -8.14
C ILE A 123 15.87 -11.15 -7.07
N LEU A 124 14.58 -11.49 -6.93
CA LEU A 124 14.10 -12.51 -5.98
C LEU A 124 14.65 -13.92 -6.29
N GLN A 125 14.94 -14.23 -7.56
CA GLN A 125 15.61 -15.49 -7.92
C GLN A 125 17.09 -15.53 -7.48
N LYS A 126 17.71 -14.37 -7.29
CA LYS A 126 19.15 -14.23 -6.98
C LYS A 126 19.41 -13.94 -5.51
N ARG A 127 18.40 -13.54 -4.75
CA ARG A 127 18.53 -13.04 -3.36
C ARG A 127 17.35 -13.51 -2.51
N LYS A 128 17.60 -13.79 -1.23
CA LYS A 128 16.51 -14.04 -0.27
C LYS A 128 15.61 -12.81 -0.17
N PRO A 129 14.27 -12.95 -0.06
CA PRO A 129 13.37 -11.82 0.15
C PRO A 129 13.75 -11.00 1.40
N SER A 130 13.67 -9.68 1.31
CA SER A 130 13.90 -8.77 2.43
C SER A 130 12.70 -8.70 3.40
N MET A 131 12.89 -8.04 4.56
CA MET A 131 11.84 -7.90 5.58
C MET A 131 10.60 -7.12 5.13
N ILE A 132 10.71 -6.32 4.05
CA ILE A 132 9.57 -5.56 3.51
C ILE A 132 8.81 -6.31 2.41
N HIS A 133 9.24 -7.53 2.07
CA HIS A 133 8.46 -8.43 1.23
C HIS A 133 7.35 -9.09 2.02
N ARG A 134 6.24 -9.34 1.34
CA ARG A 134 5.09 -10.08 1.87
C ARG A 134 5.30 -11.55 1.54
N HIS A 135 5.78 -12.33 2.49
CA HIS A 135 6.15 -13.73 2.27
C HIS A 135 4.94 -14.61 1.95
N SER A 136 3.73 -14.19 2.35
CA SER A 136 2.49 -14.87 1.97
C SER A 136 2.13 -14.72 0.48
N PHE A 137 2.81 -13.85 -0.27
CA PHE A 137 2.51 -13.62 -1.68
C PHE A 137 3.23 -14.65 -2.55
N GLN A 138 2.49 -15.30 -3.44
CA GLN A 138 2.97 -16.42 -4.27
C GLN A 138 4.28 -16.13 -5.03
N TYR A 139 4.49 -14.89 -5.51
CA TYR A 139 5.68 -14.53 -6.28
C TYR A 139 6.92 -14.18 -5.44
N VAL A 140 6.75 -14.00 -4.12
CA VAL A 140 7.84 -13.76 -3.16
C VAL A 140 8.39 -15.10 -2.67
N GLY A 141 7.49 -16.06 -2.46
CA GLY A 141 7.81 -17.48 -2.34
C GLY A 141 7.25 -18.16 -1.09
N ASN A 142 6.83 -19.41 -1.28
CA ASN A 142 7.04 -20.45 -0.27
C ASN A 142 8.55 -20.69 -0.21
N SER A 143 9.21 -20.03 0.73
CA SER A 143 10.65 -20.10 0.97
C SER A 143 11.10 -21.38 1.68
N GLU A 144 10.47 -22.53 1.40
CA GLU A 144 10.96 -23.85 1.83
C GLU A 144 11.80 -24.55 0.74
N ASP A 145 11.67 -24.16 -0.54
CA ASP A 145 12.33 -24.88 -1.65
C ASP A 145 13.69 -24.34 -2.11
N LEU A 146 14.22 -23.26 -1.53
CA LEU A 146 15.39 -22.59 -2.13
C LEU A 146 16.70 -22.65 -1.34
N ILE A 147 16.76 -23.21 -0.12
CA ILE A 147 18.00 -23.24 0.71
C ILE A 147 17.93 -24.44 1.68
N GLN A 148 18.49 -25.65 1.46
CA GLN A 148 19.91 -26.11 1.50
C GLN A 148 19.99 -27.65 1.31
N PRO A 149 21.18 -28.32 1.24
CA PRO A 149 22.54 -27.85 0.95
C PRO A 149 23.27 -28.70 -0.14
N SER A 150 24.15 -28.06 -0.92
CA SER A 150 25.32 -28.76 -1.43
C SER A 150 26.28 -29.00 -0.26
N LEU A 151 26.15 -30.15 0.40
CA LEU A 151 27.15 -30.74 1.29
C LEU A 151 26.74 -32.22 1.49
N PHE A 152 26.93 -33.00 0.44
CA PHE A 152 27.55 -34.34 0.39
C PHE A 152 27.84 -34.66 -1.08
#